data_AF-A0A523RFA9-F1
#
_entry.id   AF-A0A523RFA9-F1
#
_cell.length_a   1.000
_cell.length_b   1.000
_cell.length_c   1.000
_cell.angle_alpha   90.00
_cell.angle_beta   90.00
_cell.angle_gamma   90.00
#
_symmetry.space_group_name_H-M   'P 1'
#
loop_
_entity.id
_entity.type
_entity.pdbx_description
1 polymer ?
#
loop_
_entity_poly.entity_id
_entity_poly.type
_entity_poly.pdbx_seq_one_letter_code
_entity_poly.pdbx_strand_id
1 'polypeptide(L)' 'MVEQEENKKEEFAREFMTEEGLKGKARRIKIMTIIDKVGYDKAKIKVAYLRSTITERIHHD' A
#
# COMPACT_ATOMS: atom_id res chain seq x y z
N MET A 1 -5.31 7.16 21.24
CA MET A 1 -3.98 6.84 20.68
C MET A 1 -4.09 6.14 19.32
N VAL A 2 -4.99 5.16 19.14
CA VAL A 2 -5.20 4.45 17.85
C VAL A 2 -5.62 5.38 16.69
N GLU A 3 -6.51 6.33 16.96
CA GLU A 3 -7.06 7.25 15.94
C GLU A 3 -6.00 8.16 15.30
N GLN A 4 -4.96 8.55 16.06
CA GLN A 4 -3.85 9.36 15.54
C GLN A 4 -2.95 8.55 14.60
N GLU A 5 -2.72 7.27 14.90
CA GLU A 5 -1.96 6.40 14.01
C GLU A 5 -2.73 6.04 12.74
N GLU A 6 -4.04 5.83 12.84
CA GLU A 6 -4.89 5.57 11.67
C GLU A 6 -4.92 6.77 10.72
N ASN A 7 -5.04 8.00 11.25
CA ASN A 7 -5.00 9.21 10.45
C ASN A 7 -3.65 9.38 9.74
N LYS A 8 -2.53 9.18 10.46
CA LYS A 8 -1.19 9.23 9.88
C LYS A 8 -1.00 8.19 8.77
N LYS A 9 -1.52 6.98 8.98
CA LYS A 9 -1.47 5.90 7.99
C LYS A 9 -2.27 6.25 6.74
N GLU A 10 -3.46 6.81 6.92
CA GLU A 10 -4.30 7.21 5.79
C GLU A 10 -3.70 8.38 5.00
N GLU A 11 -3.15 9.39 5.67
CA GLU A 11 -2.46 10.51 5.02
C GLU A 11 -1.26 10.01 4.21
N PHE A 12 -0.39 9.21 4.81
CA PHE A 12 0.76 8.63 4.11
C PHE A 12 0.33 7.80 2.90
N ALA A 13 -0.73 6.99 3.04
CA ALA A 13 -1.26 6.20 1.92
C ALA A 13 -1.77 7.11 0.79
N ARG A 14 -2.40 8.24 1.09
CA ARG A 14 -2.87 9.22 0.09
C ARG A 14 -1.71 9.90 -0.63
N GLU A 15 -0.67 10.30 0.08
CA GLU A 15 0.54 10.89 -0.51
C GLU A 15 1.23 9.90 -1.45
N PHE A 16 1.51 8.68 -0.97
CA PHE A 16 2.12 7.62 -1.77
C PHE A 16 1.29 7.32 -3.03
N MET A 17 -0.04 7.24 -2.89
CA MET A 17 -0.92 7.04 -4.04
C MET A 17 -0.85 8.18 -5.05
N THR A 18 -0.74 9.42 -4.58
CA THR A 18 -0.65 10.60 -5.45
C THR A 18 0.66 10.60 -6.23
N GLU A 19 1.79 10.31 -5.57
CA GLU A 19 3.12 10.20 -6.19
C GLU A 19 3.19 9.09 -7.25
N GLU A 20 2.57 7.94 -6.97
CA GLU A 20 2.56 6.79 -7.87
C GLU A 20 1.40 6.83 -8.89
N GLY A 21 0.61 7.91 -8.94
CA GLY A 21 -0.51 8.08 -9.87
C GLY A 21 -1.68 7.11 -9.64
N LEU A 22 -1.80 6.55 -8.43
CA LEU A 22 -2.82 5.59 -8.02
C LEU A 22 -4.07 6.28 -7.49
N LYS A 23 -5.25 5.75 -7.81
CA LYS A 23 -6.54 6.26 -7.34
C LYS A 23 -7.48 5.14 -6.90
N GLY A 24 -8.45 5.48 -6.06
CA GLY A 24 -9.55 4.58 -5.67
C GLY A 24 -9.43 3.95 -4.28
N LYS A 25 -10.59 3.74 -3.65
CA LYS A 25 -10.71 3.27 -2.26
C LYS A 25 -10.04 1.90 -2.04
N ALA A 26 -10.26 0.95 -2.94
CA ALA A 26 -9.70 -0.40 -2.82
C ALA A 26 -8.16 -0.40 -2.80
N ARG A 27 -7.52 0.43 -3.64
CA ARG A 27 -6.06 0.59 -3.67
C ARG A 27 -5.55 1.21 -2.37
N ARG A 28 -6.24 2.22 -1.84
CA ARG A 28 -5.91 2.86 -0.56
C ARG A 28 -5.93 1.86 0.59
N ILE A 29 -7.01 1.08 0.72
CA ILE A 29 -7.14 0.05 1.75
C ILE A 29 -5.98 -0.95 1.63
N LYS A 30 -5.66 -1.41 0.41
CA LYS A 30 -4.55 -2.33 0.17
C LYS A 30 -3.20 -1.76 0.58
N ILE A 31 -2.95 -0.48 0.27
CA ILE A 31 -1.72 0.22 0.66
C ILE A 31 -1.63 0.37 2.17
N MET A 32 -2.72 0.73 2.85
CA MET A 32 -2.76 0.78 4.32
C MET A 32 -2.43 -0.59 4.93
N THR A 33 -2.98 -1.68 4.40
CA THR A 33 -2.63 -3.05 4.84
C THR A 33 -1.16 -3.41 4.57
N ILE A 34 -0.55 -2.86 3.52
CA ILE A 34 0.87 -3.05 3.24
C ILE A 34 1.71 -2.25 4.24
N ILE A 35 1.33 -1.01 4.55
CA ILE A 35 2.00 -0.16 5.56
C ILE A 35 2.03 -0.88 6.91
N ASP A 36 0.93 -1.51 7.32
CA ASP A 36 0.87 -2.29 8.57
C ASP A 36 1.89 -3.45 8.62
N LYS A 37 2.38 -3.92 7.46
CA LYS A 37 3.34 -5.04 7.37
C LYS A 37 4.78 -4.59 7.19
N VAL A 38 5.02 -3.52 6.44
CA VAL A 38 6.38 -3.09 6.04
C VAL A 38 6.81 -1.75 6.63
N GLY A 39 5.90 -1.06 7.33
CA GLY A 39 6.09 0.28 7.85
C GLY A 39 5.96 1.37 6.77
N TYR A 40 6.34 2.59 7.13
CA TYR A 40 6.23 3.81 6.31
C TYR A 40 7.39 3.97 5.30
N ASP A 41 7.79 2.88 4.65
CA ASP A 41 8.87 2.85 3.66
C ASP A 41 8.29 2.77 2.24
N LYS A 42 8.34 3.89 1.50
CA LYS A 42 7.74 4.01 0.15
C LYS A 42 8.29 2.95 -0.81
N ALA A 43 9.57 2.61 -0.75
CA ALA A 43 10.18 1.63 -1.65
C ALA A 43 9.64 0.22 -1.36
N LYS A 44 9.56 -0.16 -0.08
CA LYS A 44 8.99 -1.46 0.33
C LYS A 44 7.51 -1.55 0.00
N ILE A 45 6.75 -0.46 0.22
CA ILE A 45 5.33 -0.40 -0.10
C ILE A 45 5.11 -0.58 -1.61
N LYS A 46 5.91 0.09 -2.45
CA LYS A 46 5.85 -0.04 -3.91
C LYS A 46 6.10 -1.48 -4.36
N VAL A 47 7.17 -2.11 -3.87
CA VAL A 47 7.49 -3.50 -4.21
C VAL A 47 6.38 -4.45 -3.77
N ALA A 48 5.89 -4.31 -2.53
CA ALA A 48 4.81 -5.14 -2.01
C ALA A 48 3.50 -4.93 -2.78
N TYR A 49 3.19 -3.69 -3.14
CA TYR A 49 2.00 -3.35 -3.92
C TYR A 49 2.07 -3.96 -5.31
N LEU A 50 3.17 -3.78 -6.04
CA LEU A 50 3.39 -4.36 -7.36
C LEU A 50 3.26 -5.88 -7.33
N ARG A 51 3.93 -6.56 -6.38
CA ARG A 51 3.80 -8.01 -6.19
C ARG A 51 2.36 -8.45 -5.94
N SER A 52 1.61 -7.67 -5.17
CA SER A 52 0.21 -7.97 -4.88
C SER A 52 -0.74 -7.76 -6.08
N THR A 53 -0.28 -7.06 -7.12
CA THR A 53 -1.04 -6.78 -8.34
C THR A 53 -0.61 -7.62 -9.53
N ILE A 54 0.47 -8.40 -9.41
CA ILE A 54 0.83 -9.41 -10.42
C ILE A 54 -0.23 -10.51 -10.36
N THR A 55 -1.06 -10.57 -11.40
CA THR A 55 -2.15 -11.53 -11.54
C THR A 55 -1.66 -12.91 -11.94
N GLU A 56 -0.48 -13.00 -12.56
CA GLU A 56 0.16 -14.28 -12.87
C GLU A 56 0.73 -14.88 -11.58
N ARG A 57 -0.06 -15.76 -10.96
CA ARG A 57 0.53 -16.83 -10.15
C ARG A 57 1.46 -17.57 -11.09
N ILE A 58 2.76 -17.56 -10.79
CA ILE A 58 3.70 -18.48 -11.41
C ILE A 58 3.15 -19.88 -11.10
N HIS A 59 2.51 -20.51 -12.08
CA HIS A 59 2.22 -21.93 -12.04
C HIS A 59 3.59 -22.60 -12.15
N HIS A 60 4.07 -23.13 -11.03
CA HIS A 60 5.14 -24.13 -11.10
C HIS A 60 4.52 -25.37 -11.72
N ASP A 61 4.99 -25.70 -12.92
CA ASP A 61 4.76 -26.98 -13.60
C ASP A 61 5.31 -28.14 -12.76
#